data_AF-A0AAU9LW13-F1
#
_entry.id   AF-A0AAU9LW13-F1
#
_cell.length_a   1.000
_cell.length_b   1.000
_cell.length_c   1.000
_cell.angle_alpha   90.00
_cell.angle_beta   90.00
_cell.angle_gamma   90.00
#
_symmetry.space_group_name_H-M   'P 1'
#
loop_
_entity.id
_entity.type
_entity.pdbx_description
1 polymer ?
#
loop_
_entity_poly.entity_id
_entity_poly.type
_entity_poly.pdbx_seq_one_letter_code
_entity_poly.pdbx_strand_id
1 'polypeptide(L)'
;MPTPAIPTVDLSPFFTAGDDESGLKKCKDLIAEACGDYGFFQIVNHGVPLDLMNQAMELSKAFFRYLDEVKRECSSSPDSPLPAGYNKQPDHSPDKNEYLLMFPPESPFDVLPTNPPNFRKTSEV
;
A
#
# COMPACT_ATOMS: atom_id res chain seq x y z
N MET A 1 27.01 -16.91 3.95
CA MET A 1 27.02 -15.56 3.38
C MET A 1 25.59 -15.28 2.96
N PRO A 2 24.88 -14.30 3.52
CA PRO A 2 23.58 -13.92 3.00
C PRO A 2 23.75 -13.53 1.53
N THR A 3 22.90 -14.09 0.67
CA THR A 3 22.83 -13.66 -0.72
C THR A 3 22.48 -12.17 -0.78
N PRO A 4 23.11 -11.36 -1.63
CA PRO A 4 22.88 -9.91 -1.69
C PRO A 4 21.48 -9.50 -2.20
N ALA A 5 20.57 -10.46 -2.40
CA ALA A 5 19.22 -10.23 -2.89
C ALA A 5 18.21 -10.19 -1.74
N ILE A 6 17.29 -9.24 -1.80
CA ILE A 6 16.17 -9.11 -0.84
C ILE A 6 15.35 -10.41 -0.86
N PRO A 7 15.07 -11.03 0.30
CA PRO A 7 14.27 -12.25 0.36
C PRO A 7 12.89 -12.07 -0.29
N THR A 8 12.43 -13.10 -1.01
CA THR A 8 11.08 -13.15 -1.57
C THR A 8 10.37 -14.36 -0.98
N VAL A 9 9.20 -14.14 -0.39
CA VAL A 9 8.40 -15.16 0.31
C VAL A 9 7.18 -15.51 -0.52
N ASP A 10 6.99 -16.80 -0.78
CA ASP A 10 5.78 -17.34 -1.40
C ASP A 10 4.71 -17.59 -0.33
N LEU A 11 3.59 -16.85 -0.40
CA LEU A 11 2.50 -16.97 0.56
C LEU A 11 1.45 -18.03 0.18
N SER A 12 1.61 -18.74 -0.94
CA SER A 12 0.66 -19.78 -1.36
C SER A 12 0.33 -20.81 -0.26
N PRO A 13 1.27 -21.25 0.61
CA PRO A 13 0.96 -22.24 1.66
C PRO A 13 -0.06 -21.75 2.71
N PHE A 14 -0.29 -20.44 2.84
CA PHE A 14 -1.32 -19.90 3.73
C PHE A 14 -2.74 -20.04 3.18
N PHE A 15 -2.88 -20.24 1.87
CA PHE A 15 -4.18 -20.29 1.18
C PHE A 15 -4.59 -21.71 0.76
N THR A 16 -3.71 -22.70 0.93
CA THR A 16 -4.02 -24.12 0.68
C THR A 16 -4.67 -24.74 1.91
N ALA A 17 -5.82 -25.40 1.74
CA ALA A 17 -6.52 -26.07 2.83
C ALA A 17 -5.71 -27.28 3.34
N GLY A 18 -5.06 -27.15 4.50
CA GLY A 18 -4.66 -28.25 5.39
C GLY A 18 -3.55 -29.22 4.97
N ASP A 19 -3.19 -29.29 3.68
CA ASP A 19 -2.37 -30.41 3.18
C ASP A 19 -0.85 -30.12 3.10
N ASP A 20 -0.40 -28.88 3.34
CA ASP A 20 1.04 -28.51 3.27
C ASP A 20 1.57 -27.83 4.54
N GLU A 21 1.52 -28.54 5.68
CA GLU A 21 2.15 -28.08 6.92
C GLU A 21 3.66 -27.81 6.75
N SER A 22 4.32 -28.58 5.88
CA SER A 22 5.76 -28.48 5.63
C SER A 22 6.13 -27.17 4.93
N GLY A 23 5.37 -26.77 3.90
CA GLY A 23 5.53 -25.52 3.18
C GLY A 23 5.12 -24.34 4.04
N LEU A 24 4.04 -24.47 4.83
CA LEU A 24 3.65 -23.45 5.79
C LEU A 24 4.74 -23.19 6.83
N LYS A 25 5.40 -24.25 7.35
CA LYS A 25 6.53 -24.10 8.26
C LYS A 25 7.72 -23.40 7.59
N LYS A 26 8.12 -23.84 6.39
CA LYS A 26 9.22 -23.21 5.63
C LYS A 26 8.95 -21.73 5.35
N CYS A 27 7.71 -21.39 4.98
CA CYS A 27 7.30 -20.02 4.74
C CYS A 27 7.43 -19.16 6.01
N LYS A 28 6.96 -19.67 7.17
CA LYS A 28 7.09 -18.98 8.46
C LYS A 28 8.56 -18.80 8.88
N ASP A 29 9.38 -19.83 8.71
CA ASP A 29 10.81 -19.79 9.03
C ASP A 29 11.52 -18.72 8.17
N LEU A 30 11.20 -18.64 6.87
CA LEU A 30 11.76 -17.64 5.96
C LEU A 30 11.32 -16.21 6.30
N ILE A 31 10.06 -16.01 6.71
CA ILE A 31 9.59 -14.71 7.21
C ILE A 31 10.36 -14.31 8.46
N ALA A 32 10.56 -15.23 9.40
CA ALA A 32 11.29 -14.97 10.64
C ALA A 32 12.76 -14.60 10.36
N GLU A 33 13.43 -15.32 9.47
CA GLU A 33 14.79 -15.03 9.02
C GLU A 33 14.85 -13.65 8.32
N ALA A 34 13.96 -13.39 7.37
CA ALA A 34 13.96 -12.11 6.66
C ALA A 34 13.70 -10.91 7.58
N CYS A 35 12.79 -11.04 8.55
CA CYS A 35 12.57 -10.04 9.59
C CYS A 35 13.80 -9.83 10.48
N GLY A 36 14.49 -10.91 10.86
CA GLY A 36 15.66 -10.86 11.74
C GLY A 36 16.91 -10.29 11.07
N ASP A 37 17.15 -10.69 9.82
CA ASP A 37 18.40 -10.41 9.11
C ASP A 37 18.32 -9.17 8.20
N TYR A 38 17.15 -8.89 7.60
CA TYR A 38 16.96 -7.81 6.62
C TYR A 38 16.01 -6.72 7.11
N GLY A 39 15.01 -7.07 7.93
CA GLY A 39 13.94 -6.16 8.36
C GLY A 39 12.84 -5.91 7.32
N PHE A 40 12.96 -6.49 6.12
CA PHE A 40 11.96 -6.42 5.05
C PHE A 40 12.13 -7.57 4.04
N PHE A 41 11.08 -7.87 3.28
CA PHE A 41 11.05 -8.89 2.24
C PHE A 41 9.97 -8.58 1.20
N GLN A 42 10.07 -9.19 0.03
CA GLN A 42 9.02 -9.20 -0.98
C GLN A 42 8.08 -10.39 -0.75
N ILE A 43 6.82 -10.27 -1.19
CA ILE A 43 5.85 -11.36 -1.15
C ILE A 43 5.31 -11.66 -2.55
N VAL A 44 5.04 -12.93 -2.82
CA VAL A 44 4.35 -13.41 -4.03
C VAL A 44 3.22 -14.37 -3.65
N ASN A 45 2.29 -14.61 -4.57
CA ASN A 45 1.12 -15.46 -4.35
C ASN A 45 0.32 -15.09 -3.09
N HIS A 46 0.21 -13.79 -2.80
CA HIS A 46 -0.43 -13.21 -1.62
C HIS A 46 -1.97 -13.18 -1.69
N GLY A 47 -2.58 -13.76 -2.73
CA GLY A 47 -4.03 -13.88 -2.88
C GLY A 47 -4.77 -12.61 -3.31
N VAL A 48 -4.10 -11.46 -3.41
CA VAL A 48 -4.72 -10.21 -3.90
C VAL A 48 -4.88 -10.30 -5.42
N PRO A 49 -6.10 -10.11 -5.97
CA PRO A 49 -6.33 -10.18 -7.41
C PRO A 49 -5.48 -9.19 -8.20
N LEU A 50 -4.87 -9.66 -9.30
CA LEU A 50 -4.03 -8.82 -10.15
C LEU A 50 -4.81 -7.65 -10.77
N ASP A 51 -6.06 -7.88 -11.18
CA ASP A 51 -6.93 -6.84 -11.75
C ASP A 51 -7.23 -5.73 -10.74
N LEU A 52 -7.41 -6.08 -9.46
CA LEU A 52 -7.61 -5.10 -8.38
C LEU A 52 -6.36 -4.23 -8.20
N MET A 53 -5.17 -4.85 -8.15
CA MET A 53 -3.91 -4.12 -8.03
C MET A 53 -3.68 -3.18 -9.23
N ASN A 54 -3.93 -3.68 -10.45
CA ASN A 54 -3.80 -2.88 -11.66
C ASN A 54 -4.76 -1.69 -11.65
N GLN A 55 -6.03 -1.92 -11.28
CA GLN A 55 -7.03 -0.86 -11.17
C GLN A 55 -6.64 0.19 -10.13
N ALA A 56 -6.17 -0.23 -8.95
CA ALA A 56 -5.71 0.68 -7.90
C ALA A 56 -4.54 1.55 -8.37
N MET A 57 -3.56 0.94 -9.06
CA MET A 57 -2.40 1.67 -9.61
C MET A 57 -2.81 2.66 -10.70
N GLU A 58 -3.73 2.31 -11.60
CA GLU A 58 -4.20 3.22 -12.64
C GLU A 58 -5.02 4.39 -12.08
N LEU A 59 -5.88 4.15 -11.08
CA LEU A 59 -6.63 5.21 -10.41
C LEU A 59 -5.71 6.16 -9.64
N SER A 60 -4.68 5.63 -8.98
CA SER A 60 -3.62 6.42 -8.32
C SER A 60 -2.90 7.31 -9.33
N LYS A 61 -2.40 6.75 -10.44
CA LYS A 61 -1.76 7.54 -11.50
C LYS A 61 -2.69 8.62 -12.07
N ALA A 62 -3.95 8.30 -12.30
CA ALA A 62 -4.93 9.25 -12.83
C ALA A 62 -5.15 10.41 -11.86
N PHE A 63 -5.30 10.14 -10.56
CA PHE A 63 -5.43 11.18 -9.53
C PHE A 63 -4.21 12.10 -9.49
N PHE A 64 -2.99 11.54 -9.41
CA PHE A 64 -1.78 12.35 -9.25
C PHE A 64 -1.42 13.16 -10.51
N ARG A 65 -1.96 12.80 -11.68
CA ARG A 65 -1.86 13.59 -12.92
C ARG A 65 -2.71 14.86 -12.94
N TYR A 66 -3.66 15.02 -12.03
CA TYR A 66 -4.43 16.25 -11.92
C TYR A 66 -3.56 17.43 -11.46
N LEU A 67 -4.06 18.64 -11.74
CA LEU A 67 -3.45 19.87 -11.26
C LEU A 67 -3.41 19.88 -9.72
N ASP A 68 -2.40 20.55 -9.17
CA ASP A 68 -2.19 20.66 -7.72
C ASP A 68 -3.45 21.18 -6.99
N GLU A 69 -4.15 22.15 -7.60
CA GLU A 69 -5.40 22.72 -7.07
C GLU A 69 -6.49 21.66 -6.87
N VAL A 70 -6.72 20.81 -7.87
CA VAL A 70 -7.72 19.72 -7.80
C VAL A 70 -7.32 18.68 -6.76
N LYS A 71 -6.02 18.36 -6.65
CA LYS A 71 -5.54 17.41 -5.63
C LYS A 71 -5.69 17.98 -4.22
N ARG A 72 -5.48 19.28 -4.02
CA ARG A 72 -5.65 19.97 -2.73
C ARG A 72 -7.09 20.06 -2.25
N GLU A 73 -8.08 19.89 -3.12
CA GLU A 73 -9.47 19.71 -2.69
C GLU A 73 -9.64 18.44 -1.83
N CYS A 74 -8.72 17.48 -1.97
CA CYS A 74 -8.66 16.26 -1.18
C CYS A 74 -7.72 16.38 0.03
N SER A 75 -7.26 17.57 0.40
CA SER A 75 -6.45 17.78 1.61
C SER A 75 -7.34 17.99 2.84
N SER A 76 -6.89 17.52 3.99
CA SER A 76 -7.53 17.84 5.27
C SER A 76 -7.38 19.33 5.62
N SER A 77 -8.30 19.83 6.47
CA SER A 77 -8.22 21.18 7.01
C SER A 77 -6.92 21.37 7.83
N PRO A 78 -6.32 22.57 7.86
CA PRO A 78 -5.16 22.86 8.71
C PRO A 78 -5.37 22.56 10.21
N ASP A 79 -6.61 22.64 10.68
CA ASP A 79 -6.98 22.34 12.08
C ASP A 79 -7.24 20.84 12.34
N SER A 80 -7.08 19.99 11.31
CA SER A 80 -7.27 18.55 11.44
C SER A 80 -6.20 17.94 12.35
N PRO A 81 -6.58 17.03 13.26
CA PRO A 81 -5.61 16.34 14.12
C PRO A 81 -4.70 15.39 13.33
N LEU A 82 -5.08 15.03 12.10
CA LEU A 82 -4.36 14.10 11.23
C LEU A 82 -4.25 14.68 9.82
N PRO A 83 -3.13 14.49 9.12
CA PRO A 83 -2.92 14.97 7.75
C PRO A 83 -3.55 14.02 6.73
N ALA A 84 -4.83 13.67 6.92
CA ALA A 84 -5.57 12.80 6.01
C ALA A 84 -5.68 13.44 4.62
N GLY A 85 -5.78 12.59 3.60
CA GLY A 85 -5.93 13.02 2.23
C GLY A 85 -4.62 13.46 1.57
N TYR A 86 -4.72 14.32 0.57
CA TYR A 86 -3.60 14.73 -0.28
C TYR A 86 -2.66 15.66 0.45
N ASN A 87 -1.37 15.40 0.33
CA ASN A 87 -0.31 16.22 0.86
C ASN A 87 0.89 16.21 -0.09
N LYS A 88 1.73 17.22 0.06
CA LYS A 88 2.95 17.38 -0.71
C LYS A 88 4.06 17.85 0.20
N GLN A 89 5.22 17.21 0.10
CA GLN A 89 6.37 17.61 0.87
C GLN A 89 6.84 19.01 0.48
N PRO A 90 7.41 19.79 1.41
CA PRO A 90 7.97 21.11 1.11
C PRO A 90 9.05 21.06 0.02
N ASP A 91 9.23 22.17 -0.70
CA ASP A 91 10.18 22.26 -1.82
C ASP A 91 11.65 22.02 -1.44
N HIS A 92 12.00 22.08 -0.16
CA HIS A 92 13.33 21.83 0.35
C HIS A 92 13.49 20.44 0.99
N SER A 93 12.46 19.58 0.91
CA SER A 93 12.57 18.20 1.36
C SER A 93 13.62 17.43 0.56
N PRO A 94 14.48 16.62 1.20
CA PRO A 94 15.38 15.71 0.50
C PRO A 94 14.61 14.55 -0.18
N ASP A 95 13.42 14.21 0.33
CA ASP A 95 12.49 13.24 -0.26
C ASP A 95 11.29 13.99 -0.83
N LYS A 96 11.45 14.52 -2.04
CA LYS A 96 10.39 15.27 -2.73
C LYS A 96 9.36 14.29 -3.26
N ASN A 97 8.21 14.25 -2.59
CA ASN A 97 7.07 13.49 -3.05
C ASN A 97 5.75 14.22 -2.77
N GLU A 98 4.70 13.68 -3.39
CA GLU A 98 3.32 13.92 -3.01
C GLU A 98 2.68 12.58 -2.66
N TYR A 99 1.71 12.61 -1.75
CA TYR A 99 1.11 11.40 -1.21
C TYR A 99 -0.35 11.63 -0.85
N LEU A 100 -1.09 10.51 -0.74
CA LEU A 100 -2.46 10.48 -0.25
C LEU A 100 -2.48 9.59 0.99
N LEU A 101 -2.80 10.15 2.15
CA LEU A 101 -2.93 9.39 3.39
C LEU A 101 -4.40 8.97 3.59
N MET A 102 -4.65 7.67 3.56
CA MET A 102 -5.98 7.07 3.71
C MET A 102 -6.04 6.28 5.01
N PHE A 103 -7.20 6.30 5.67
CA PHE A 103 -7.49 5.50 6.86
C PHE A 103 -8.42 4.33 6.49
N PRO A 104 -8.65 3.37 7.41
CA PRO A 104 -9.61 2.30 7.17
C PRO A 104 -11.00 2.85 6.83
N PRO A 105 -11.79 2.12 6.03
CA PRO A 105 -13.14 2.52 5.67
C PRO A 105 -13.95 2.95 6.91
N GLU A 106 -14.81 3.95 6.74
CA GLU A 106 -15.65 4.54 7.81
C GLU A 106 -14.90 5.37 8.85
N SER A 107 -13.60 5.59 8.69
CA SER A 107 -12.85 6.54 9.51
C SER A 107 -13.45 7.96 9.38
N PRO A 108 -13.72 8.66 10.50
CA PRO A 108 -14.23 10.03 10.44
C PRO A 108 -13.20 11.03 9.89
N PHE A 109 -11.95 10.59 9.71
CA PHE A 109 -10.84 11.42 9.22
C PHE A 109 -10.64 11.30 7.71
N ASP A 110 -11.33 10.39 7.02
CA ASP A 110 -11.03 10.13 5.61
C ASP A 110 -11.42 11.28 4.69
N VAL A 111 -10.43 11.76 3.95
CA VAL A 111 -10.59 12.72 2.86
C VAL A 111 -10.12 12.05 1.57
N LEU A 112 -11.05 11.33 0.93
CA LEU A 112 -10.76 10.53 -0.26
C LEU A 112 -11.17 11.24 -1.56
N PRO A 113 -10.41 11.07 -2.66
CA PRO A 113 -10.76 11.61 -3.96
C PRO A 113 -12.12 11.10 -4.46
N THR A 114 -12.96 12.02 -4.94
CA THR A 114 -14.20 11.71 -5.69
C THR A 114 -13.95 11.55 -7.19
N ASN A 115 -12.80 12.02 -7.67
CA ASN A 115 -12.32 11.92 -9.04
C ASN A 115 -10.85 11.44 -9.02
N PRO A 116 -10.44 10.39 -9.75
CA PRO A 116 -11.20 9.59 -10.72
C PRO A 116 -12.36 8.80 -10.10
N PRO A 117 -13.44 8.52 -10.86
CA PRO A 117 -14.53 7.69 -10.37
C PRO A 117 -14.01 6.30 -9.98
N ASN A 118 -14.64 5.68 -8.98
CA ASN A 118 -14.24 4.41 -8.38
C ASN A 118 -12.97 4.41 -7.52
N PHE A 119 -12.23 5.53 -7.40
CA PHE A 119 -11.04 5.61 -6.53
C PHE A 119 -11.33 5.09 -5.12
N ARG A 120 -12.36 5.63 -4.47
CA ARG A 120 -12.82 5.21 -3.15
C ARG A 120 -13.14 3.71 -3.11
N LYS A 121 -14.07 3.27 -3.97
CA LYS A 121 -14.54 1.87 -4.00
C LYS A 121 -13.41 0.86 -4.18
N THR A 122 -12.42 1.16 -5.02
CA THR A 122 -11.26 0.28 -5.26
C THR A 122 -10.28 0.28 -4.08
N SER A 123 -10.18 1.39 -3.35
CA SER A 123 -9.26 1.52 -2.21
C SER A 123 -9.81 0.94 -0.91
N GLU A 124 -11.12 0.67 -0.83
CA GLU A 124 -11.82 0.16 0.35
C GLU A 124 -12.05 -1.37 0.32
N VAL A 125 -11.45 -2.10 -0.63
CA VAL A 125 -11.62 -3.57 -0.81
C VAL A 125 -10.86 -4.38 0.22
#